data_AF-A0A822FYN7-F1
#
_entry.id   AF-A0A822FYN7-F1
#
_cell.length_a   1.000
_cell.length_b   1.000
_cell.length_c   1.000
_cell.angle_alpha   90.00
_cell.angle_beta   90.00
_cell.angle_gamma   90.00
#
_symmetry.space_group_name_H-M   'P 1'
#
loop_
_entity.id
_entity.type
_entity.pdbx_description
1 polymer ?
#
loop_
_entity_poly.entity_id
_entity_poly.type
_entity_poly.pdbx_seq_one_letter_code
_entity_poly.pdbx_strand_id
1 'polypeptide(L)'
;HKVMFLFKISILCKEFQYLVYRLYTVVPRLVKYIDMLTNWYVILNNKRFKGETTVEDRLVSLNVLYYILLIMAKLMAPFTPFFAEYLYQILRKLMPQSASDTEQELSVHFQMIPKSNHSLVNKNIESVVAVMQIVTKLGRHLRERKVIPMKYPLPELVVIHKDLSILKNIESLEDFIRE
;
A
#
# COMPACT_ATOMS: atom_id res chain seq x y z
N HIS A 1 9.76 -3.87 0.93
CA HIS A 1 8.48 -3.29 1.40
C HIS A 1 7.83 -2.31 0.40
N LYS A 2 8.49 -1.21 -0.02
CA LYS A 2 7.98 -0.21 -1.00
C LYS A 2 7.43 -0.86 -2.30
N VAL A 3 8.12 -1.90 -2.77
CA VAL A 3 7.77 -2.68 -3.96
C VAL A 3 6.45 -3.45 -3.83
N MET A 4 6.04 -3.88 -2.63
CA MET A 4 4.82 -4.67 -2.45
C MET A 4 3.54 -3.86 -2.73
N PHE A 5 3.46 -2.61 -2.28
CA PHE A 5 2.27 -1.79 -2.52
C PHE A 5 2.17 -1.38 -3.98
N LEU A 6 3.31 -1.02 -4.60
CA LEU A 6 3.42 -0.81 -6.04
C LEU A 6 3.05 -2.07 -6.85
N PHE A 7 3.38 -3.24 -6.32
CA PHE A 7 2.99 -4.51 -6.92
C PHE A 7 1.48 -4.78 -6.81
N LYS A 8 0.89 -4.65 -5.62
CA LYS A 8 -0.54 -4.89 -5.41
C LYS A 8 -1.42 -3.90 -6.19
N ILE A 9 -1.01 -2.65 -6.32
CA ILE A 9 -1.72 -1.71 -7.19
C ILE A 9 -1.56 -2.08 -8.67
N SER A 10 -0.40 -2.59 -9.09
CA SER A 10 -0.20 -3.07 -10.46
C SER A 10 -1.08 -4.29 -10.79
N ILE A 11 -1.22 -5.24 -9.85
CA ILE A 11 -2.19 -6.34 -9.98
C ILE A 11 -3.61 -5.79 -10.14
N LEU A 12 -3.98 -4.82 -9.30
CA LEU A 12 -5.33 -4.25 -9.32
C LEU A 12 -5.62 -3.54 -10.66
N CYS A 13 -4.63 -2.83 -11.23
CA CYS A 13 -4.71 -2.28 -12.58
C CYS A 13 -4.87 -3.37 -13.66
N LYS A 14 -4.12 -4.48 -13.56
CA LYS A 14 -4.26 -5.60 -14.49
C LYS A 14 -5.66 -6.21 -14.44
N GLU A 15 -6.20 -6.42 -13.25
CA GLU A 15 -7.55 -6.96 -13.08
C GLU A 15 -8.61 -6.02 -13.64
N PHE A 16 -8.46 -4.71 -13.41
CA PHE A 16 -9.34 -3.69 -13.99
C PHE A 16 -9.36 -3.78 -15.53
N GLN A 17 -8.20 -3.99 -16.14
CA GLN A 17 -8.03 -4.08 -17.58
C GLN A 17 -8.58 -5.40 -18.17
N TYR A 18 -8.39 -6.53 -17.48
CA TYR A 18 -8.81 -7.85 -17.95
C TYR A 18 -10.30 -8.15 -17.75
N LEU A 19 -10.95 -7.56 -16.74
CA LEU A 19 -12.30 -7.94 -16.33
C LEU A 19 -13.45 -7.32 -17.13
N VAL A 20 -13.19 -6.69 -18.30
CA VAL A 20 -14.23 -6.11 -19.17
C VAL A 20 -15.26 -5.32 -18.34
N TYR A 21 -14.78 -4.37 -17.52
CA TYR A 21 -15.63 -3.51 -16.69
C TYR A 21 -16.67 -4.25 -15.81
N ARG A 22 -16.37 -5.47 -15.30
CA ARG A 22 -17.15 -6.09 -14.21
C ARG A 22 -16.88 -5.38 -12.88
N LEU A 23 -17.33 -4.13 -12.82
CA LEU A 23 -17.10 -3.12 -11.78
C LEU A 23 -17.35 -3.65 -10.37
N TYR A 24 -18.38 -4.48 -10.18
CA TYR A 24 -18.76 -5.06 -8.88
C TYR A 24 -17.69 -6.01 -8.28
N THR A 25 -16.83 -6.62 -9.10
CA THR A 25 -15.75 -7.49 -8.59
C THR A 25 -14.52 -6.71 -8.14
N VAL A 26 -14.34 -5.51 -8.68
CA VAL A 26 -13.17 -4.68 -8.43
C VAL A 26 -13.35 -3.84 -7.17
N VAL A 27 -14.56 -3.32 -6.91
CA VAL A 27 -14.83 -2.44 -5.76
C VAL A 27 -14.38 -3.06 -4.42
N PRO A 28 -14.75 -4.30 -4.06
CA PRO A 28 -14.32 -4.89 -2.79
C PRO A 28 -12.79 -5.05 -2.69
N ARG A 29 -12.12 -5.32 -3.82
CA ARG A 29 -10.66 -5.44 -3.87
C ARG A 29 -9.98 -4.08 -3.71
N LEU A 30 -10.55 -3.04 -4.30
CA LEU A 30 -10.09 -1.66 -4.15
C LEU A 30 -10.22 -1.18 -2.70
N VAL A 31 -11.36 -1.43 -2.05
CA VAL A 31 -11.57 -1.13 -0.63
C VAL A 31 -10.56 -1.87 0.24
N LYS A 32 -10.36 -3.17 -0.01
CA LYS A 32 -9.34 -3.97 0.70
C LYS A 32 -7.92 -3.43 0.48
N TYR A 33 -7.62 -2.90 -0.70
CA TYR A 33 -6.33 -2.27 -0.98
C TYR A 33 -6.16 -0.96 -0.21
N ILE A 34 -7.20 -0.13 -0.12
CA ILE A 34 -7.21 1.08 0.70
C ILE A 34 -6.93 0.73 2.16
N ASP A 35 -7.65 -0.25 2.72
CA ASP A 35 -7.44 -0.72 4.09
C ASP A 35 -6.01 -1.23 4.30
N MET A 36 -5.44 -1.90 3.31
CA MET A 36 -4.08 -2.38 3.39
C MET A 36 -3.08 -1.21 3.39
N LEU A 37 -3.31 -0.20 2.56
CA LEU A 37 -2.45 0.98 2.47
C LEU A 37 -2.48 1.79 3.77
N THR A 38 -3.66 2.07 4.31
CA THR A 38 -3.79 2.85 5.54
C THR A 38 -3.26 2.11 6.76
N ASN A 39 -3.63 0.84 6.93
CA ASN A 39 -3.27 0.09 8.14
C ASN A 39 -1.84 -0.47 8.11
N TRP A 40 -1.22 -0.65 6.95
CA TRP A 40 0.13 -1.19 6.86
C TRP A 40 1.12 -0.18 6.30
N TYR A 41 0.88 0.39 5.12
CA TYR A 41 1.87 1.28 4.52
C TYR A 41 2.07 2.55 5.35
N VAL A 42 0.99 3.22 5.76
CA VAL A 42 1.12 4.47 6.51
C VAL A 42 1.74 4.24 7.88
N ILE A 43 1.33 3.17 8.59
CA ILE A 43 1.89 2.83 9.91
C ILE A 43 3.37 2.49 9.80
N LEU A 44 3.75 1.59 8.88
CA LEU A 44 5.14 1.13 8.72
C LEU A 44 6.08 2.24 8.21
N ASN A 45 5.55 3.26 7.53
CA ASN A 45 6.33 4.41 7.07
C ASN A 45 6.18 5.65 7.97
N ASN A 46 5.46 5.59 9.10
CA ASN A 46 5.21 6.76 9.95
C ASN A 46 6.52 7.39 10.45
N LYS A 47 7.47 6.57 10.94
CA LYS A 47 8.81 7.02 11.34
C LYS A 47 9.57 7.71 10.19
N ARG A 48 9.45 7.15 8.97
CA ARG A 48 10.05 7.72 7.76
C ARG A 48 9.41 9.06 7.38
N PHE A 49 8.10 9.21 7.55
CA PHE A 49 7.41 10.48 7.29
C PHE A 49 7.79 11.57 8.29
N LYS A 50 8.00 11.19 9.56
CA LYS A 50 8.48 12.08 10.64
C LYS A 50 9.93 12.55 10.45
N GLY A 51 10.70 11.92 9.55
CA GLY A 51 12.08 12.30 9.30
C GLY A 51 13.07 11.72 10.31
N GLU A 52 12.69 10.65 11.00
CA GLU A 52 13.59 9.88 11.89
C GLU A 52 14.64 9.06 11.10
N THR A 53 14.62 9.13 9.77
CA THR A 53 15.50 8.40 8.83
C THR A 53 16.16 9.40 7.88
N THR A 54 17.05 8.93 7.01
CA THR A 54 17.72 9.73 5.98
C THR A 54 16.74 10.49 5.07
N VAL A 55 17.14 11.68 4.64
CA VAL A 55 16.33 12.58 3.81
C VAL A 55 15.92 11.92 2.50
N GLU A 56 16.82 11.17 1.83
CA GLU A 56 16.46 10.47 0.60
C GLU A 56 15.36 9.44 0.85
N ASP A 57 15.41 8.76 1.99
CA ASP A 57 14.52 7.64 2.28
C ASP A 57 13.10 8.12 2.61
N ARG A 58 12.99 9.32 3.21
CA ARG A 58 11.73 10.06 3.38
C ARG A 58 11.16 10.48 2.03
N LEU A 59 11.98 11.09 1.17
CA LEU A 59 11.55 11.53 -0.17
C LEU A 59 11.04 10.35 -1.01
N VAL A 60 11.77 9.23 -1.02
CA VAL A 60 11.34 8.03 -1.74
C VAL A 60 10.00 7.51 -1.20
N SER A 61 9.81 7.50 0.12
CA SER A 61 8.56 6.99 0.73
C SER A 61 7.35 7.88 0.42
N LEU A 62 7.56 9.20 0.37
CA LEU A 62 6.56 10.19 -0.05
C LEU A 62 6.25 10.09 -1.55
N ASN A 63 7.27 9.93 -2.40
CA ASN A 63 7.09 9.75 -3.84
C ASN A 63 6.30 8.47 -4.16
N VAL A 64 6.59 7.37 -3.44
CA VAL A 64 5.83 6.13 -3.59
C VAL A 64 4.38 6.31 -3.13
N LEU A 65 4.14 7.00 -2.00
CA LEU A 65 2.79 7.29 -1.54
C LEU A 65 2.02 8.12 -2.58
N TYR A 66 2.66 9.18 -3.08
CA TYR A 66 2.13 10.06 -4.13
C TYR A 66 1.70 9.25 -5.35
N TYR A 67 2.60 8.40 -5.86
CA TYR A 67 2.34 7.58 -7.04
C TYR A 67 1.15 6.63 -6.82
N ILE A 68 1.07 6.00 -5.64
CA ILE A 68 -0.04 5.11 -5.30
C ILE A 68 -1.37 5.87 -5.23
N LEU A 69 -1.39 7.04 -4.57
CA LEU A 69 -2.59 7.88 -4.48
C LEU A 69 -3.06 8.34 -5.86
N LEU A 70 -2.13 8.69 -6.75
CA LEU A 70 -2.45 9.10 -8.12
C LEU A 70 -3.07 7.97 -8.93
N ILE A 71 -2.53 6.75 -8.86
CA ILE A 71 -3.15 5.59 -9.51
C ILE A 71 -4.53 5.30 -8.91
N MET A 72 -4.66 5.41 -7.59
CA MET A 72 -5.91 5.17 -6.89
C MET A 72 -6.99 6.18 -7.31
N ALA A 73 -6.65 7.46 -7.46
CA ALA A 73 -7.57 8.46 -8.02
C ALA A 73 -8.06 8.05 -9.42
N LYS A 74 -7.15 7.59 -10.31
CA LYS A 74 -7.53 7.11 -11.66
C LYS A 74 -8.43 5.88 -11.62
N LEU A 75 -8.18 4.94 -10.71
CA LEU A 75 -9.01 3.74 -10.53
C LEU A 75 -10.37 4.03 -9.86
N MET A 76 -10.44 5.06 -9.03
CA MET A 76 -11.66 5.50 -8.35
C MET A 76 -12.55 6.38 -9.22
N ALA A 77 -12.00 7.00 -10.28
CA ALA A 77 -12.74 7.86 -11.21
C ALA A 77 -14.10 7.30 -11.69
N PRO A 78 -14.23 6.01 -12.09
CA PRO A 78 -15.53 5.45 -12.51
C PRO A 78 -16.51 5.16 -11.36
N PHE A 79 -16.06 5.14 -10.10
CA PHE A 79 -16.90 4.81 -8.93
C PHE A 79 -17.29 6.05 -8.13
N THR A 80 -16.33 6.94 -7.89
CA THR A 80 -16.48 8.14 -7.07
C THR A 80 -15.90 9.33 -7.84
N PRO A 81 -16.56 9.78 -8.92
CA PRO A 81 -15.99 10.72 -9.87
C PRO A 81 -15.57 12.05 -9.21
N PHE A 82 -16.46 12.63 -8.39
CA PHE A 82 -16.16 13.88 -7.70
C PHE A 82 -15.02 13.78 -6.69
N PHE A 83 -14.95 12.67 -5.95
CA PHE A 83 -13.88 12.44 -4.97
C PHE A 83 -12.53 12.18 -5.66
N ALA A 84 -12.55 11.37 -6.72
CA ALA A 84 -11.37 11.09 -7.52
C ALA A 84 -10.81 12.36 -8.16
N GLU A 85 -11.69 13.22 -8.69
CA GLU A 85 -11.31 14.51 -9.25
C GLU A 85 -10.72 15.44 -8.19
N TYR A 86 -11.38 15.57 -7.03
CA TYR A 86 -10.88 16.36 -5.91
C TYR A 86 -9.47 15.91 -5.46
N LEU A 87 -9.28 14.60 -5.28
CA LEU A 87 -7.99 14.02 -4.91
C LEU A 87 -6.93 14.26 -5.99
N TYR A 88 -7.28 14.06 -7.25
CA TYR A 88 -6.38 14.28 -8.38
C TYR A 88 -5.92 15.74 -8.49
N GLN A 89 -6.83 16.70 -8.32
CA GLN A 89 -6.49 18.13 -8.34
C GLN A 89 -5.51 18.53 -7.23
N ILE A 90 -5.66 17.97 -6.02
CA ILE A 90 -4.72 18.21 -4.93
C ILE A 90 -3.34 17.64 -5.27
N LEU A 91 -3.29 16.42 -5.78
CA LEU A 91 -2.04 15.75 -6.16
C LEU A 91 -1.35 16.44 -7.34
N ARG A 92 -2.12 17.00 -8.28
CA ARG A 92 -1.58 17.72 -9.44
C ARG A 92 -0.80 18.97 -9.02
N LYS A 93 -1.25 19.69 -7.99
CA LYS A 93 -0.51 20.86 -7.45
C LYS A 93 0.89 20.51 -6.93
N LEU A 94 1.12 19.25 -6.59
CA LEU A 94 2.40 18.74 -6.10
C LEU A 94 3.31 18.24 -7.23
N MET A 95 2.79 18.07 -8.45
CA MET A 95 3.61 17.74 -9.61
C MET A 95 4.42 18.96 -10.07
N PRO A 96 5.68 18.75 -10.49
CA PRO A 96 6.41 19.82 -11.16
C PRO A 96 5.63 20.22 -12.42
N GLN A 97 5.21 21.48 -12.47
CA GLN A 97 4.51 22.05 -13.63
C GLN A 97 5.43 21.91 -14.84
N SER A 98 5.12 20.94 -15.70
CA SER A 98 5.78 20.83 -17.00
C SER A 98 5.03 21.73 -17.97
N ALA A 99 5.75 22.46 -18.82
CA ALA A 99 5.21 23.45 -19.78
C ALA A 99 4.27 22.86 -20.87
N SER A 100 3.80 21.63 -20.68
CA SER A 100 2.96 20.84 -21.57
C SER A 100 1.73 20.29 -20.84
N ASP A 101 1.18 21.02 -19.87
CA ASP A 101 -0.13 20.75 -19.28
C ASP A 101 -1.18 20.83 -20.40
N THR A 102 -1.40 19.71 -21.07
CA THR A 102 -2.40 19.59 -22.12
C THR A 102 -3.77 19.53 -21.45
N GLU A 103 -4.85 19.98 -22.10
CA GLU A 103 -6.22 19.96 -21.51
C GLU A 103 -6.64 18.57 -20.99
N GLN A 104 -6.05 17.50 -21.52
CA GLN A 104 -6.25 16.10 -21.10
C GLN A 104 -5.65 15.76 -19.72
N GLU A 105 -4.73 16.57 -19.20
CA GLU A 105 -4.13 16.40 -17.87
C GLU A 105 -4.90 17.16 -16.79
N LEU A 106 -5.87 17.98 -17.18
CA LEU A 106 -6.65 18.82 -16.27
C LEU A 106 -7.65 18.05 -15.43
N SER A 107 -8.13 16.87 -15.86
CA SER A 107 -9.08 16.07 -15.08
C SER A 107 -8.71 14.59 -15.09
N VAL A 108 -9.01 13.92 -13.97
CA VAL A 108 -8.80 12.48 -13.84
C VAL A 108 -9.64 11.69 -14.84
N HIS A 109 -10.74 12.26 -15.34
CA HIS A 109 -11.67 11.61 -16.26
C HIS A 109 -11.15 11.48 -17.68
N PHE A 110 -10.16 12.28 -18.07
CA PHE A 110 -9.47 12.17 -19.37
C PHE A 110 -8.21 11.30 -19.29
N GLN A 111 -7.86 10.83 -18.10
CA GLN A 111 -6.67 10.00 -17.88
C GLN A 111 -6.98 8.53 -18.11
N MET A 112 -6.15 7.88 -18.92
CA MET A 112 -6.20 6.43 -19.06
C MET A 112 -5.77 5.73 -17.77
N ILE A 113 -6.39 4.58 -17.52
CA ILE A 113 -5.99 3.68 -16.44
C ILE A 113 -4.56 3.20 -16.73
N PRO A 114 -3.62 3.32 -15.77
CA PRO A 114 -2.23 2.96 -15.99
C PRO A 114 -2.08 1.46 -16.23
N LYS A 115 -1.23 1.10 -17.19
CA LYS A 115 -0.90 -0.31 -17.50
C LYS A 115 -0.08 -0.92 -16.35
N SER A 116 -0.37 -2.18 -16.02
CA SER A 116 0.38 -2.94 -15.02
C SER A 116 1.86 -3.05 -15.39
N ASN A 117 2.76 -2.59 -14.53
CA ASN A 117 4.20 -2.76 -14.73
C ASN A 117 4.71 -4.04 -14.05
N HIS A 118 5.01 -5.05 -14.87
CA HIS A 118 5.49 -6.35 -14.39
C HIS A 118 6.91 -6.31 -13.78
N SER A 119 7.69 -5.26 -14.03
CA SER A 119 9.04 -5.13 -13.48
C SER A 119 9.05 -4.78 -11.99
N LEU A 120 7.91 -4.29 -11.46
CA LEU A 120 7.74 -3.99 -10.03
C LEU A 120 7.30 -5.23 -9.22
N VAL A 121 7.18 -6.39 -9.85
CA VAL A 121 6.68 -7.63 -9.24
C VAL A 121 7.81 -8.38 -8.56
N ASN A 122 7.82 -8.41 -7.22
CA ASN A 122 8.72 -9.27 -6.47
C ASN A 122 7.92 -10.19 -5.54
N LYS A 123 7.75 -11.44 -5.97
CA LYS A 123 6.98 -12.47 -5.25
C LYS A 123 7.58 -12.80 -3.87
N ASN A 124 8.90 -12.75 -3.72
CA ASN A 124 9.56 -13.04 -2.45
C ASN A 124 9.19 -11.96 -1.41
N ILE A 125 9.21 -10.69 -1.79
CA ILE A 125 8.82 -9.60 -0.87
C ILE A 125 7.34 -9.71 -0.49
N GLU A 126 6.48 -10.10 -1.43
CA GLU A 126 5.07 -10.31 -1.15
C GLU A 126 4.83 -11.42 -0.12
N SER A 127 5.45 -12.59 -0.31
CA SER A 127 5.28 -13.72 0.61
C SER A 127 5.75 -13.36 2.02
N VAL A 128 6.88 -12.65 2.12
CA VAL A 128 7.44 -12.24 3.41
C VAL A 128 6.53 -11.27 4.14
N VAL A 129 5.98 -10.26 3.46
CA VAL A 129 5.05 -9.31 4.10
C VAL A 129 3.70 -9.97 4.41
N ALA A 130 3.22 -10.90 3.57
CA ALA A 130 1.98 -11.63 3.87
C ALA A 130 2.09 -12.43 5.18
N VAL A 131 3.23 -13.09 5.39
CA VAL A 131 3.50 -13.81 6.65
C VAL A 131 3.56 -12.83 7.82
N MET A 132 4.26 -11.70 7.69
CA MET A 132 4.30 -10.66 8.72
C MET A 132 2.88 -10.21 9.12
N GLN A 133 2.01 -9.95 8.13
CA GLN A 133 0.62 -9.56 8.38
C GLN A 133 -0.17 -10.63 9.14
N ILE A 134 0.06 -11.92 8.85
CA ILE A 134 -0.58 -13.03 9.56
C ILE A 134 -0.10 -13.07 11.01
N VAL A 135 1.21 -13.00 11.24
CA VAL A 135 1.81 -13.05 12.59
C VAL A 135 1.26 -11.91 13.45
N THR A 136 1.26 -10.67 12.96
CA THR A 136 0.74 -9.52 13.71
C THR A 136 -0.77 -9.65 13.98
N LYS A 137 -1.57 -10.15 13.02
CA LYS A 137 -3.01 -10.39 13.23
C LYS A 137 -3.27 -11.45 14.30
N LEU A 138 -2.54 -12.56 14.26
CA LEU A 138 -2.61 -13.60 15.29
C LEU A 138 -2.19 -13.05 16.65
N GLY A 139 -1.12 -12.26 16.69
CA GLY A 139 -0.67 -11.56 17.90
C GLY A 139 -1.76 -10.64 18.48
N ARG A 140 -2.41 -9.82 17.64
CA ARG A 140 -3.55 -8.97 18.06
C ARG A 140 -4.71 -9.79 18.59
N HIS A 141 -5.08 -10.86 17.89
CA HIS A 141 -6.16 -11.75 18.31
C HIS A 141 -5.86 -12.40 19.68
N LEU A 142 -4.62 -12.82 19.92
CA LEU A 142 -4.21 -13.38 21.21
C LEU A 142 -4.23 -12.33 22.33
N ARG A 143 -3.83 -11.09 22.04
CA ARG A 143 -3.92 -9.97 23.00
C ARG A 143 -5.37 -9.68 23.39
N GLU A 144 -6.28 -9.64 22.41
CA GLU A 144 -7.72 -9.45 22.65
C GLU A 144 -8.30 -10.55 23.54
N ARG A 145 -7.99 -11.83 23.25
CA ARG A 145 -8.44 -12.97 24.07
C ARG A 145 -7.94 -12.89 25.51
N LYS A 146 -6.72 -12.39 25.72
CA LYS A 146 -6.12 -12.22 27.05
C LYS A 146 -6.45 -10.86 27.68
N VAL A 147 -7.27 -10.03 27.02
CA VAL A 147 -7.66 -8.67 27.46
C VAL A 147 -6.42 -7.79 27.79
N ILE A 148 -5.36 -7.94 27.00
CA ILE A 148 -4.13 -7.14 27.15
C ILE A 148 -4.28 -5.87 26.32
N PRO A 149 -4.19 -4.67 26.92
CA PRO A 149 -4.32 -3.42 26.18
C PRO A 149 -3.17 -3.25 25.16
N MET A 150 -3.49 -2.80 23.94
CA MET A 150 -2.48 -2.61 22.87
C MET A 150 -1.43 -1.54 23.17
N LYS A 151 -1.65 -0.70 24.20
CA LYS A 151 -0.69 0.33 24.64
C LYS A 151 0.57 -0.26 25.27
N TYR A 152 0.52 -1.49 25.78
CA TYR A 152 1.67 -2.11 26.45
C TYR A 152 2.44 -3.01 25.48
N PRO A 153 3.76 -2.86 25.37
CA PRO A 153 4.58 -3.78 24.59
C PRO A 153 4.55 -5.17 25.22
N LEU A 154 4.53 -6.22 24.38
CA LEU A 154 4.63 -7.59 24.87
C LEU A 154 6.09 -7.89 25.25
N PRO A 155 6.33 -8.62 26.35
CA PRO A 155 7.68 -9.02 26.73
C PRO A 155 8.28 -10.04 25.75
N GLU A 156 7.44 -10.94 25.20
CA GLU A 156 7.89 -11.99 24.30
C GLU A 156 6.76 -12.41 23.33
N LEU A 157 7.13 -12.73 22.09
CA LEU A 157 6.26 -13.35 21.09
C LEU A 157 7.03 -14.48 20.40
N VAL A 158 6.61 -15.72 20.63
CA VAL A 158 7.22 -16.90 20.00
C VAL A 158 6.40 -17.31 18.78
N VAL A 159 7.03 -17.32 17.61
CA VAL A 159 6.41 -17.78 16.35
C VAL A 159 6.95 -19.16 16.00
N ILE A 160 6.06 -20.15 15.94
CA ILE A 160 6.41 -21.53 15.59
C ILE A 160 5.93 -21.80 14.15
N HIS A 161 6.87 -22.12 13.26
CA HIS A 161 6.58 -22.48 11.88
C HIS A 161 7.44 -23.67 11.45
N LYS A 162 6.90 -24.56 10.62
CA LYS A 162 7.62 -25.77 10.16
C LYS A 162 8.74 -25.45 9.16
N ASP A 163 8.55 -24.39 8.39
CA ASP A 163 9.46 -23.98 7.33
C ASP A 163 10.49 -22.96 7.84
N LEU A 164 11.76 -23.35 7.80
CA LEU A 164 12.91 -22.55 8.25
C LEU A 164 13.14 -21.31 7.37
N SER A 165 12.76 -21.36 6.10
CA SER A 165 12.91 -20.21 5.19
C SER A 165 12.02 -19.05 5.62
N ILE A 166 10.80 -19.37 6.08
CA ILE A 166 9.82 -18.39 6.57
C ILE A 166 10.27 -17.79 7.89
N LEU A 167 10.86 -18.59 8.78
CA LEU A 167 11.40 -18.09 10.06
C LEU A 167 12.51 -17.05 9.84
N LYS A 168 13.48 -17.34 8.94
CA LYS A 168 14.53 -16.37 8.57
C LYS A 168 13.96 -15.07 7.97
N ASN A 169 12.90 -15.20 7.18
CA ASN A 169 12.24 -14.04 6.59
C ASN A 169 11.52 -13.17 7.63
N ILE A 170 10.90 -13.79 8.64
CA ILE A 170 10.25 -13.07 9.76
C ILE A 170 11.31 -12.34 10.59
N GLU A 171 12.45 -12.97 10.85
CA GLU A 171 13.57 -12.37 11.58
C GLU A 171 14.04 -11.06 10.92
N SER A 172 14.11 -11.03 9.58
CA SER A 172 14.47 -9.81 8.84
C SER A 172 13.47 -8.64 8.96
N LEU A 173 12.25 -8.90 9.46
CA LEU A 173 11.18 -7.92 9.65
C LEU A 173 10.79 -7.73 11.13
N GLU A 174 11.61 -8.23 12.05
CA GLU A 174 11.32 -8.20 13.48
C GLU A 174 11.06 -6.78 14.01
N ASP A 175 11.83 -5.79 13.55
CA ASP A 175 11.68 -4.38 13.93
C ASP A 175 10.26 -3.84 13.70
N PHE A 176 9.56 -4.34 12.68
CA PHE A 176 8.20 -3.94 12.35
C PHE A 176 7.12 -4.69 13.12
N ILE A 177 7.46 -5.84 13.72
CA ILE A 177 6.55 -6.66 14.52
C ILE A 177 6.59 -6.23 16.00
N ARG A 178 7.74 -5.70 16.44
CA ARG A 178 7.95 -5.21 17.82
C ARG A 178 7.23 -3.89 18.14
N GLU A 179 6.93 -3.08 17.13
CA GLU A 179 6.09 -1.86 17.24
C GLU A 179 4.61 -2.15 17.48
#